data_AF-A0A819M229-F1
#
_entry.id   AF-A0A819M229-F1
#
_cell.length_a   1.000
_cell.length_b   1.000
_cell.length_c   1.000
_cell.angle_alpha   90.00
_cell.angle_beta   90.00
_cell.angle_gamma   90.00
#
_symmetry.space_group_name_H-M   'P 1'
#
loop_
_entity.id
_entity.type
_entity.pdbx_description
1 polymer ?
#
loop_
_entity_poly.entity_id
_entity_poly.type
_entity_poly.pdbx_seq_one_letter_code
_entity_poly.pdbx_strand_id
1 'polypeptide(L)'
;KQQYTLRNKLPLPKFISTMDTMLREWSRKTAEDEFQTYPKISVEIEKQAWKWLKDLNKNSIFHWHSYSYIVPSTSNKDYSSSLWLQEYATFPWKKFEDFSKWFYAGRLVTLPMMCSCKTNLKTYVCKHAVGISIHFGLYIISDPNKLESLGKRRGRPKKAGPALSR
;
A
#
# COMPACT_ATOMS: atom_id res chain seq x y z
N LYS A 1 31.96 38.76 20.99
CA LYS A 1 31.98 38.40 19.55
C LYS A 1 32.58 37.01 19.42
N GLN A 2 31.78 35.97 19.15
CA GLN A 2 32.31 34.62 18.91
C GLN A 2 33.03 34.61 17.55
N GLN A 3 34.35 34.45 17.57
CA GLN A 3 35.15 34.27 16.38
C GLN A 3 34.96 32.83 15.88
N TYR A 4 34.16 32.66 14.83
CA TYR A 4 34.03 31.37 14.15
C TYR A 4 35.27 31.17 13.27
N THR A 5 36.11 30.20 13.62
CA THR A 5 37.19 29.75 12.74
C THR A 5 36.60 29.09 11.48
N LEU A 6 37.32 29.10 10.34
CA LEU A 6 36.89 28.48 9.07
C LEU A 6 36.40 27.02 9.24
N ARG A 7 36.91 26.32 10.26
CA ARG A 7 36.53 24.97 10.67
C ARG A 7 35.05 24.85 11.10
N ASN A 8 34.45 25.93 11.60
CA ASN A 8 33.04 25.99 12.02
C ASN A 8 32.09 26.51 10.94
N LYS A 9 32.60 27.02 9.80
CA LYS A 9 31.77 27.44 8.65
C LYS A 9 31.38 26.28 7.75
N LEU A 10 32.22 25.24 7.69
CA LEU A 10 31.94 24.06 6.90
C LEU A 10 31.08 23.09 7.71
N PRO A 11 30.03 22.49 7.13
CA PRO A 11 29.18 21.52 7.82
C PRO A 11 29.91 20.17 8.04
N LEU A 12 31.24 20.14 8.02
CA LEU A 12 32.07 18.95 8.20
C LEU A 12 31.69 18.14 9.44
N PRO A 13 31.50 18.74 10.63
CA PRO A 13 31.11 17.97 11.82
C PRO A 13 29.75 17.29 11.65
N LYS A 14 28.79 17.97 11.01
CA LYS A 14 27.47 17.41 10.71
C LYS A 14 27.57 16.30 9.66
N PHE A 15 28.34 16.52 8.61
CA PHE A 15 28.58 15.54 7.55
C PHE A 15 29.24 14.27 8.08
N ILE A 16 30.31 14.42 8.88
CA ILE A 16 31.01 13.30 9.52
C ILE A 16 30.07 12.57 10.48
N SER A 17 29.27 13.30 11.26
CA SER A 17 28.28 12.70 12.17
C SER A 17 27.20 11.90 11.41
N THR A 18 26.69 12.42 10.30
CA THR A 18 25.74 11.70 9.44
C THR A 18 26.38 10.46 8.83
N MET A 19 27.61 10.58 8.31
CA MET A 19 28.34 9.45 7.72
C MET A 19 28.65 8.36 8.74
N ASP A 20 29.10 8.73 9.95
CA ASP A 20 29.34 7.79 11.05
C ASP A 20 28.04 7.07 11.45
N THR A 21 26.92 7.79 11.50
CA THR A 21 25.60 7.19 11.78
C THR A 21 25.20 6.20 10.68
N MET A 22 25.29 6.58 9.41
CA MET A 22 24.97 5.70 8.28
C MET A 22 25.84 4.43 8.27
N LEU A 23 27.15 4.58 8.51
CA LEU A 23 28.09 3.45 8.55
C LEU A 23 27.84 2.54 9.76
N ARG A 24 27.51 3.11 10.92
CA ARG A 24 27.14 2.32 12.12
C ARG A 24 25.83 1.59 11.94
N GLU A 25 24.82 2.23 11.35
CA GLU A 25 23.53 1.58 11.06
C GLU A 25 23.69 0.47 10.01
N TRP A 26 24.48 0.72 8.97
CA TRP A 26 24.75 -0.27 7.93
C TRP A 26 25.58 -1.44 8.46
N SER A 27 26.60 -1.20 9.28
CA SER A 27 27.42 -2.27 9.89
C SER A 27 26.69 -3.05 10.99
N ARG A 28 25.72 -2.43 11.67
CA ARG A 28 24.88 -3.09 12.68
C ARG A 28 23.69 -3.84 12.09
N LYS A 29 23.30 -3.53 10.85
CA LYS A 29 22.43 -4.42 10.07
C LYS A 29 23.26 -5.66 9.75
N THR A 30 23.18 -6.65 10.65
CA THR A 30 23.67 -8.01 10.41
C THR A 30 23.10 -8.51 9.09
N ALA A 31 23.77 -9.50 8.48
CA ALA A 31 23.31 -10.23 7.29
C ALA A 31 21.92 -10.89 7.44
N GLU A 32 21.24 -10.67 8.58
CA GLU A 32 19.89 -11.09 8.94
C GLU A 32 18.79 -10.13 8.45
N ASP A 33 19.13 -8.91 8.00
CA ASP A 33 18.27 -8.21 7.03
C ASP A 33 18.43 -8.98 5.70
N GLU A 34 17.90 -10.21 5.66
CA GLU A 34 17.81 -11.01 4.45
C GLU A 34 17.30 -10.10 3.35
N PHE A 35 17.97 -10.10 2.19
CA PHE A 35 17.47 -9.41 1.01
C PHE A 35 15.99 -9.77 0.88
N GLN A 36 15.13 -8.77 1.06
CA GLN A 36 13.69 -9.00 0.99
C GLN A 36 13.36 -9.36 -0.46
N THR A 37 13.33 -10.66 -0.71
CA THR A 37 12.94 -11.26 -1.99
C THR A 37 11.45 -11.02 -2.25
N TYR A 38 10.68 -10.83 -1.17
CA TYR A 38 9.27 -10.53 -1.20
C TYR A 38 8.97 -9.28 -0.38
N PRO A 39 8.09 -8.40 -0.88
CA PRO A 39 7.75 -7.22 -0.14
C PRO A 39 6.89 -7.58 1.08
N LYS A 40 7.24 -7.01 2.24
CA LYS A 40 6.49 -7.23 3.48
C LYS A 40 5.13 -6.53 3.42
N ILE A 41 4.06 -7.31 3.58
CA ILE A 41 2.70 -6.76 3.68
C ILE A 41 2.51 -6.21 5.09
N SER A 42 2.23 -4.92 5.21
CA SER A 42 1.92 -4.29 6.50
C SER A 42 0.46 -4.52 6.88
N VAL A 43 0.17 -4.48 8.18
CA VAL A 43 -1.20 -4.63 8.72
C VAL A 43 -2.14 -3.54 8.17
N GLU A 44 -1.62 -2.34 7.91
CA GLU A 44 -2.39 -1.26 7.28
C GLU A 44 -2.83 -1.64 5.87
N ILE A 45 -1.96 -2.29 5.09
CA ILE A 45 -2.30 -2.76 3.75
C ILE A 45 -3.31 -3.89 3.82
N GLU A 46 -3.14 -4.87 4.72
CA GLU A 46 -4.14 -5.93 4.95
C GLU A 46 -5.51 -5.33 5.26
N LYS A 47 -5.58 -4.32 6.14
CA LYS A 47 -6.82 -3.63 6.48
C LYS A 47 -7.45 -2.93 5.28
N GLN A 48 -6.64 -2.22 4.49
CA GLN A 48 -7.12 -1.54 3.29
C GLN A 48 -7.63 -2.55 2.25
N ALA A 49 -6.93 -3.66 2.07
CA ALA A 49 -7.32 -4.76 1.19
C ALA A 49 -8.65 -5.38 1.63
N TRP A 50 -8.77 -5.71 2.92
CA TRP A 50 -9.98 -6.29 3.49
C TRP A 50 -11.19 -5.37 3.38
N LYS A 51 -11.03 -4.09 3.73
CA LYS A 51 -12.11 -3.10 3.58
C LYS A 51 -12.51 -2.94 2.11
N TRP A 52 -11.53 -2.78 1.23
CA TRP A 52 -11.80 -2.67 -0.20
C TRP A 52 -12.53 -3.89 -0.75
N LEU A 53 -12.14 -5.11 -0.35
CA LEU A 53 -12.78 -6.34 -0.77
C LEU A 53 -14.22 -6.47 -0.26
N LYS A 54 -14.51 -6.00 0.96
CA LYS A 54 -15.88 -5.93 1.50
C LYS A 54 -16.77 -4.98 0.70
N ASP A 55 -16.22 -3.84 0.28
CA ASP A 55 -16.94 -2.80 -0.46
C ASP A 55 -17.04 -3.11 -1.97
N LEU A 56 -16.24 -4.06 -2.47
CA LEU A 56 -16.15 -4.42 -3.89
C LEU A 56 -17.32 -5.32 -4.32
N ASN A 57 -18.00 -4.96 -5.40
CA ASN A 57 -18.91 -5.89 -6.08
C ASN A 57 -18.08 -7.01 -6.72
N LYS A 58 -18.16 -8.23 -6.21
CA LYS A 58 -17.38 -9.38 -6.71
C LYS A 58 -17.61 -9.69 -8.19
N ASN A 59 -18.79 -9.37 -8.73
CA ASN A 59 -19.10 -9.54 -10.15
C ASN A 59 -18.34 -8.56 -11.07
N SER A 60 -17.66 -7.56 -10.49
CA SER A 60 -16.79 -6.63 -11.22
C SER A 60 -15.34 -7.10 -11.33
N ILE A 61 -14.99 -8.26 -10.76
CA ILE A 61 -13.67 -8.87 -10.93
C ILE A 61 -13.70 -9.68 -12.22
N PHE A 62 -12.90 -9.26 -13.20
CA PHE A 62 -12.83 -9.93 -14.50
C PHE A 62 -11.54 -10.71 -14.63
N HIS A 63 -11.61 -11.92 -15.16
CA HIS A 63 -10.43 -12.71 -15.52
C HIS A 63 -9.94 -12.29 -16.90
N TRP A 64 -8.72 -11.74 -17.00
CA TRP A 64 -8.13 -11.33 -18.28
C TRP A 64 -7.37 -12.50 -18.91
N HIS A 65 -6.32 -13.00 -18.25
CA HIS A 65 -5.48 -14.08 -18.77
C HIS A 65 -4.64 -14.73 -17.67
N SER A 66 -4.54 -16.06 -17.69
CA SER A 66 -3.77 -16.85 -16.74
C SER A 66 -4.06 -16.48 -15.29
N TYR A 67 -3.18 -15.70 -14.65
CA TYR A 67 -3.29 -15.22 -13.27
C TYR A 67 -3.57 -13.72 -13.16
N SER A 68 -4.06 -13.11 -14.24
CA SER A 68 -4.32 -11.67 -14.34
C SER A 68 -5.82 -11.37 -14.34
N TYR A 69 -6.18 -10.40 -13.51
CA TYR A 69 -7.55 -9.97 -13.25
C TYR A 69 -7.66 -8.46 -13.42
N ILE A 70 -8.84 -7.99 -13.78
CA ILE A 70 -9.15 -6.57 -13.86
C ILE A 70 -10.14 -6.26 -12.74
N VAL A 71 -9.84 -5.19 -12.00
CA VAL A 71 -10.73 -4.68 -10.96
C VAL A 71 -11.02 -3.21 -11.21
N PRO A 72 -12.21 -2.71 -10.83
CA PRO A 72 -12.56 -1.31 -11.03
C PRO A 72 -11.63 -0.38 -10.25
N SER A 73 -11.29 0.76 -10.84
CA SER A 73 -10.56 1.82 -10.14
C SER A 73 -11.50 2.59 -9.21
N THR A 74 -11.05 2.94 -8.00
CA THR A 74 -11.82 3.76 -7.06
C THR A 74 -12.12 5.18 -7.56
N SER A 75 -11.41 5.63 -8.59
CA SER A 75 -11.59 6.95 -9.21
C SER A 75 -12.79 7.02 -10.17
N ASN A 76 -13.37 5.89 -10.57
CA ASN A 76 -14.42 5.85 -11.57
C ASN A 76 -15.64 5.10 -11.02
N LYS A 77 -16.55 5.84 -10.40
CA LYS A 77 -17.75 5.29 -9.73
C LYS A 77 -18.82 4.81 -10.72
N ASP A 78 -18.77 5.28 -11.97
CA ASP A 78 -19.78 4.98 -12.99
C ASP A 78 -19.55 3.66 -13.72
N TYR A 79 -18.42 2.99 -13.47
CA TYR A 79 -18.02 1.74 -14.14
C TYR A 79 -18.63 0.50 -13.44
N SER A 80 -19.93 0.59 -13.15
CA SER A 80 -20.73 -0.43 -12.45
C SER A 80 -21.17 -1.60 -13.33
N SER A 81 -20.95 -1.52 -14.65
CA SER A 81 -21.48 -2.49 -15.61
C SER A 81 -20.38 -3.37 -16.21
N SER A 82 -20.65 -4.67 -16.35
CA SER A 82 -19.84 -5.61 -17.13
C SER A 82 -19.56 -5.18 -18.59
N LEU A 83 -20.28 -4.18 -19.09
CA LEU A 83 -20.13 -3.59 -20.43
C LEU A 83 -18.77 -2.92 -20.65
N TRP A 84 -18.25 -2.16 -19.68
CA TRP A 84 -16.95 -1.52 -19.86
C TRP A 84 -15.82 -2.55 -19.91
N LEU A 85 -15.95 -3.69 -19.21
CA LEU A 85 -14.97 -4.78 -19.23
C LEU A 85 -14.91 -5.47 -20.60
N GLN A 86 -16.05 -5.58 -21.28
CA GLN A 86 -16.10 -6.05 -22.66
C GLN A 86 -15.39 -5.07 -23.59
N GLU A 87 -15.65 -3.77 -23.47
CA GLU A 87 -14.92 -2.74 -24.22
C GLU A 87 -13.42 -2.77 -23.91
N TYR A 88 -13.05 -3.00 -22.65
CA TYR A 88 -11.67 -3.00 -22.15
C TYR A 88 -10.81 -4.14 -22.70
N ALA A 89 -11.41 -5.30 -22.95
CA ALA A 89 -10.73 -6.48 -23.49
C ALA A 89 -10.60 -6.44 -25.02
N THR A 90 -11.47 -5.71 -25.71
CA THR A 90 -11.53 -5.70 -27.18
C THR A 90 -11.08 -4.40 -27.84
N PHE A 91 -10.78 -3.33 -27.08
CA PHE A 91 -10.34 -2.07 -27.68
C PHE A 91 -8.90 -2.16 -28.20
N PRO A 92 -8.62 -1.94 -29.50
CA PRO A 92 -7.29 -1.60 -29.98
C PRO A 92 -6.99 -0.14 -29.67
N TRP A 93 -5.85 0.15 -29.04
CA TRP A 93 -5.54 1.49 -28.58
C TRP A 93 -4.87 2.21 -29.75
N LYS A 94 -5.64 3.03 -30.46
CA LYS A 94 -5.12 3.79 -31.62
C LYS A 94 -4.56 5.15 -31.19
N LYS A 95 -5.03 5.71 -30.07
CA LYS A 95 -4.61 7.01 -29.55
C LYS A 95 -4.29 6.98 -28.06
N PHE A 96 -3.50 7.94 -27.60
CA PHE A 96 -3.12 8.05 -26.19
C PHE A 96 -4.30 8.41 -25.28
N GLU A 97 -5.32 9.09 -25.78
CA GLU A 97 -6.53 9.39 -25.00
C GLU A 97 -7.28 8.11 -24.64
N ASP A 98 -7.32 7.15 -25.55
CA ASP A 98 -7.91 5.82 -25.33
C ASP A 98 -7.09 5.06 -24.29
N PHE A 99 -5.75 5.16 -24.37
CA PHE A 99 -4.82 4.63 -23.34
C PHE A 99 -5.14 5.19 -21.96
N SER A 100 -5.26 6.51 -21.87
CA SER A 100 -5.47 7.20 -20.61
C SER A 100 -6.80 6.79 -19.98
N LYS A 101 -7.88 6.80 -20.76
CA LYS A 101 -9.21 6.34 -20.30
C LYS A 101 -9.16 4.91 -19.78
N TRP A 102 -8.53 4.01 -20.53
CA TRP A 102 -8.32 2.62 -20.12
C TRP A 102 -7.51 2.51 -18.81
N PHE A 103 -6.40 3.25 -18.70
CA PHE A 103 -5.51 3.17 -17.54
C PHE A 103 -6.17 3.68 -16.24
N TYR A 104 -7.15 4.57 -16.35
CA TYR A 104 -7.86 5.13 -15.21
C TYR A 104 -9.20 4.43 -14.89
N ALA A 105 -9.76 3.66 -15.83
CA ALA A 105 -11.00 2.91 -15.63
C ALA A 105 -10.80 1.69 -14.72
N GLY A 106 -9.78 0.88 -14.98
CA GLY A 106 -9.51 -0.37 -14.28
C GLY A 106 -8.10 -0.47 -13.71
N ARG A 107 -7.88 -1.48 -12.87
CA ARG A 107 -6.55 -1.92 -12.42
C ARG A 107 -6.35 -3.35 -12.85
N LEU A 108 -5.26 -3.58 -13.59
CA LEU A 108 -4.79 -4.93 -13.90
C LEU A 108 -4.02 -5.44 -12.68
N VAL A 109 -4.44 -6.57 -12.14
CA VAL A 109 -3.86 -7.25 -10.99
C VAL A 109 -3.38 -8.62 -11.47
N THR A 110 -2.09 -8.88 -11.37
CA THR A 110 -1.51 -10.19 -11.69
C THR A 110 -1.07 -10.85 -10.39
N LEU A 111 -1.65 -12.00 -10.07
CA LEU A 111 -1.32 -12.74 -8.86
C LEU A 111 0.14 -13.21 -8.90
N PRO A 112 0.81 -13.29 -7.74
CA PRO A 112 0.25 -13.05 -6.41
C PRO A 112 0.26 -11.59 -5.94
N MET A 113 1.11 -10.71 -6.51
CA MET A 113 1.42 -9.41 -5.87
C MET A 113 1.58 -8.21 -6.83
N MET A 114 1.31 -8.36 -8.13
CA MET A 114 1.51 -7.30 -9.11
C MET A 114 0.21 -6.54 -9.39
N CYS A 115 0.28 -5.21 -9.52
CA CYS A 115 -0.88 -4.39 -9.86
C CYS A 115 -0.48 -3.11 -10.60
N SER A 116 -1.27 -2.68 -11.59
CA SER A 116 -1.00 -1.46 -12.38
C SER A 116 -1.20 -0.14 -11.64
N CYS A 117 -1.64 -0.18 -10.37
CA CYS A 117 -1.86 1.02 -9.57
C CYS A 117 -0.53 1.66 -9.11
N LYS A 118 -0.53 2.99 -8.98
CA LYS A 118 0.63 3.79 -8.53
C LYS A 118 1.27 3.29 -7.24
N THR A 119 0.49 2.81 -6.27
CA THR A 119 1.02 2.31 -4.99
C THR A 119 1.89 1.08 -5.22
N ASN A 120 1.37 0.07 -5.93
CA ASN A 120 2.12 -1.15 -6.22
C ASN A 120 3.36 -0.87 -7.06
N LEU A 121 3.29 0.02 -8.06
CA LEU A 121 4.46 0.41 -8.86
C LEU A 121 5.57 1.08 -8.03
N LYS A 122 5.25 1.65 -6.87
CA LYS A 122 6.22 2.31 -5.98
C LYS A 122 6.73 1.43 -4.86
N THR A 123 5.86 0.61 -4.28
CA THR A 123 6.14 -0.15 -3.05
C THR A 123 6.01 -1.65 -3.25
N TYR A 124 5.76 -2.11 -4.47
CA TYR A 124 5.55 -3.51 -4.85
C TYR A 124 4.42 -4.22 -4.11
N VAL A 125 3.58 -3.47 -3.38
CA VAL A 125 2.42 -3.97 -2.62
C VAL A 125 1.30 -2.94 -2.70
N CYS A 126 0.06 -3.39 -2.87
CA CYS A 126 -1.11 -2.55 -2.73
C CYS A 126 -2.32 -3.33 -2.24
N LYS A 127 -3.37 -2.60 -1.84
CA LYS A 127 -4.64 -3.20 -1.42
C LYS A 127 -5.32 -4.08 -2.48
N HIS A 128 -5.14 -3.79 -3.78
CA HIS A 128 -5.81 -4.54 -4.86
C HIS A 128 -5.18 -5.94 -5.01
N ALA A 129 -3.85 -6.02 -5.11
CA ALA A 129 -3.15 -7.29 -5.22
C ALA A 129 -3.40 -8.17 -3.99
N VAL A 130 -3.23 -7.60 -2.79
CA VAL A 130 -3.49 -8.32 -1.52
C VAL A 130 -4.97 -8.72 -1.43
N GLY A 131 -5.91 -7.84 -1.78
CA GLY A 131 -7.34 -8.13 -1.72
C GLY A 131 -7.78 -9.24 -2.69
N ILE A 132 -7.21 -9.28 -3.89
CA ILE A 132 -7.48 -10.36 -4.85
C ILE A 132 -6.83 -11.68 -4.40
N SER A 133 -5.63 -11.64 -3.82
CA SER A 133 -5.02 -12.83 -3.21
C SER A 133 -5.85 -13.37 -2.03
N ILE A 134 -6.45 -12.50 -1.21
CA ILE A 134 -7.41 -12.90 -0.17
C ILE A 134 -8.67 -13.52 -0.80
N HIS A 135 -9.21 -12.90 -1.85
CA HIS A 135 -10.42 -13.37 -2.53
C HIS A 135 -10.29 -14.80 -3.05
N PHE A 136 -9.12 -15.15 -3.59
CA PHE A 136 -8.81 -16.49 -4.10
C PHE A 136 -8.19 -17.43 -3.05
N GLY A 137 -8.07 -17.02 -1.79
CA GLY A 137 -7.51 -17.85 -0.71
C GLY A 137 -6.01 -18.10 -0.81
N LEU A 138 -5.28 -17.31 -1.62
CA LEU A 138 -3.82 -17.38 -1.73
C LEU A 138 -3.10 -16.63 -0.61
N TYR A 139 -3.83 -15.75 0.10
CA TYR A 139 -3.32 -15.01 1.25
C TYR A 139 -4.28 -15.12 2.43
N ILE A 140 -3.76 -15.57 3.57
CA ILE A 140 -4.52 -15.68 4.82
C ILE A 140 -4.16 -14.47 5.67
N ILE A 141 -5.19 -13.71 6.07
CA ILE A 141 -5.03 -12.56 6.95
C ILE A 141 -4.55 -13.04 8.32
N SER A 142 -3.53 -12.37 8.84
CA SER A 142 -2.86 -12.75 10.08
C SER A 142 -3.78 -12.71 11.32
N ASP A 143 -4.73 -11.77 11.38
CA ASP A 143 -5.75 -11.66 12.45
C ASP A 143 -6.94 -10.78 12.00
N PRO A 144 -8.06 -11.36 11.55
CA PRO A 144 -9.21 -10.59 11.08
C PRO A 144 -9.90 -9.75 12.18
N ASN A 145 -9.79 -10.15 13.46
CA ASN A 145 -10.39 -9.44 14.59
C ASN A 145 -9.62 -8.14 14.94
N LYS A 146 -8.31 -8.12 14.67
CA LYS A 146 -7.50 -6.89 14.79
C LYS A 146 -7.81 -5.86 13.70
N LEU A 147 -8.28 -6.29 12.53
CA LEU A 147 -8.61 -5.36 11.44
C LEU A 147 -9.84 -4.49 11.73
N GLU A 148 -10.83 -5.01 12.45
CA GLU A 148 -12.06 -4.29 12.82
C GLU A 148 -11.87 -3.36 14.03
N SER A 149 -10.95 -3.69 14.94
CA SER A 149 -10.75 -2.95 16.20
C SER A 149 -9.96 -1.65 16.08
N LEU A 150 -9.18 -1.46 15.00
CA LEU A 150 -8.37 -0.24 14.77
C LEU A 150 -9.17 0.97 14.22
N GLY A 151 -10.50 0.93 14.21
CA GLY A 151 -11.38 2.03 13.80
C GLY A 151 -12.23 2.61 14.94
N LYS A 152 -12.42 1.84 16.01
CA LYS A 152 -13.05 2.36 17.23
C LYS A 152 -11.96 3.13 17.97
N ARG A 153 -12.03 4.47 17.91
CA ARG A 153 -11.27 5.32 18.84
C ARG A 153 -11.54 4.75 20.24
N ARG A 154 -10.55 4.07 20.84
CA ARG A 154 -10.55 3.87 22.30
C ARG A 154 -10.67 5.29 22.84
N GLY A 155 -11.83 5.63 23.38
CA GLY A 155 -12.04 6.94 23.97
C GLY A 155 -10.85 7.20 24.90
N ARG A 156 -10.34 8.44 24.88
CA ARG A 156 -9.36 8.85 25.89
C ARG A 156 -9.90 8.38 27.25
N PRO A 157 -9.15 7.59 28.03
CA PRO A 157 -9.62 7.19 29.35
C PRO A 157 -10.10 8.45 30.06
N LYS A 158 -11.37 8.48 30.46
CA LYS A 158 -11.85 9.58 31.32
C LYS A 158 -10.90 9.61 32.50
N LYS A 159 -10.36 10.80 32.82
CA LYS A 159 -9.54 11.01 34.01
C LYS A 159 -10.24 10.31 35.17
N ALA A 160 -9.56 9.37 35.83
CA ALA A 160 -10.09 8.71 37.01
C ALA A 160 -10.49 9.79 38.02
N GLY A 161 -11.74 9.76 38.48
CA GLY A 161 -12.17 10.61 39.59
C GLY A 161 -11.45 10.19 40.88
N PRO A 162 -11.23 11.12 41.82
CA PRO A 162 -10.68 10.76 43.13
C PRO A 162 -11.59 9.72 43.81
N ALA A 163 -10.98 8.66 44.34
CA ALA A 163 -11.70 7.54 44.96
C ALA A 163 -12.40 7.90 46.29
N LEU A 164 -12.12 9.09 46.84
CA LEU A 164 -12.71 9.60 48.08
C LEU A 164 -13.04 11.08 47.87
N SER A 165 -14.32 11.40 47.75
CA SER A 165 -14.84 12.75 47.99
C SER A 165 -14.86 12.98 49.50
N ARG A 166 -14.22 14.06 49.96
CA ARG A 166 -14.51 14.64 51.28
C ARG A 166 -15.86 15.34 51.23
#